data_AF-Q1IS28-F1
#
_entry.id   AF-Q1IS28-F1
#
_cell.length_a   1.000
_cell.length_b   1.000
_cell.length_c   1.000
_cell.angle_alpha   90.00
_cell.angle_beta   90.00
_cell.angle_gamma   90.00
#
_symmetry.space_group_name_H-M   'P 1'
#
loop_
_entity.id
_entity.type
_entity.pdbx_description
1 polymer ?
#
loop_
_entity_poly.entity_id
_entity_poly.type
_entity_poly.pdbx_seq_one_letter_code
_entity_poly.pdbx_strand_id
1 'polypeptide(L)'
;MIAELSILNEWIPEQMEPGTIFVLENAGEVGESVDPYWAVLSCPTCGTLGLITRKQVAGLLAVICGSQMCSAQYFLNDDQIVPRKPF
;
A
#
# COMPACT_ATOMS: atom_id res chain seq x y z
N MET A 1 10.56 -16.84 28.35
CA MET A 1 11.25 -16.74 27.06
C MET A 1 11.47 -15.27 26.77
N ILE A 2 12.71 -14.84 26.52
CA ILE A 2 13.02 -13.46 26.15
C ILE A 2 13.19 -13.49 24.63
N ALA A 3 12.35 -12.77 23.90
CA ALA A 3 12.45 -12.69 22.44
C ALA A 3 13.48 -11.62 22.05
N GLU A 4 14.29 -11.90 21.03
CA GLU A 4 15.23 -10.93 20.47
C GLU A 4 14.49 -9.87 19.62
N LEU A 5 14.91 -8.63 19.77
CA LEU A 5 14.40 -7.49 19.03
C LEU A 5 15.18 -7.35 17.72
N SER A 6 14.54 -7.56 16.57
CA SER A 6 15.15 -7.30 15.26
C SER A 6 14.75 -5.90 14.78
N ILE A 7 15.72 -5.01 14.65
CA ILE A 7 15.52 -3.65 14.13
C ILE A 7 15.96 -3.64 12.68
N LEU A 8 15.08 -3.24 11.77
CA LEU A 8 15.35 -3.19 10.33
C LEU A 8 15.35 -1.74 9.85
N ASN A 9 16.42 -1.37 9.15
CA ASN A 9 16.64 -0.01 8.63
C ASN A 9 16.21 0.14 7.16
N GLU A 10 15.86 -0.96 6.48
CA GLU A 10 15.58 -1.00 5.05
C GLU A 10 14.31 -1.81 4.79
N TRP A 11 13.66 -1.55 3.66
CA TRP A 11 12.47 -2.26 3.24
C TRP A 11 12.78 -3.75 2.97
N ILE A 12 12.15 -4.64 3.73
CA ILE A 12 12.15 -6.08 3.46
C ILE A 12 10.74 -6.49 3.03
N PRO A 13 10.48 -6.73 1.73
CA PRO A 13 9.17 -7.09 1.21
C PRO A 13 8.52 -8.28 1.93
N GLU A 14 9.33 -9.25 2.39
CA GLU A 14 8.89 -10.45 3.10
C GLU A 14 8.25 -10.19 4.46
N GLN A 15 8.41 -8.98 5.01
CA GLN A 15 7.82 -8.57 6.28
C GLN A 15 6.57 -7.69 6.12
N MET A 16 6.15 -7.40 4.88
CA MET A 16 4.93 -6.65 4.65
C MET A 16 3.70 -7.54 4.83
N GLU A 17 3.09 -7.47 6.02
CA GLU A 17 1.79 -8.10 6.26
C GLU A 17 0.69 -7.43 5.40
N PRO A 18 -0.40 -8.14 5.05
CA PRO A 18 -1.54 -7.56 4.36
C PRO A 18 -2.03 -6.26 5.05
N GLY A 19 -2.16 -5.18 4.27
CA GLY A 19 -2.53 -3.85 4.76
C GLY A 19 -1.34 -2.94 5.11
N THR A 20 -0.11 -3.47 5.10
CA THR A 20 1.10 -2.66 5.34
C THR A 20 1.36 -1.71 4.20
N ILE A 21 1.68 -0.45 4.53
CA ILE A 21 2.16 0.57 3.59
C ILE A 21 3.64 0.86 3.85
N PHE A 22 4.43 0.95 2.79
CA PHE A 22 5.81 1.40 2.82
C PHE A 22 5.97 2.61 1.90
N VAL A 23 6.31 3.76 2.48
CA VAL A 23 6.52 5.01 1.72
C VAL A 23 7.86 4.95 1.01
N LEU A 24 7.88 5.26 -0.28
CA LEU A 24 9.09 5.23 -1.10
C LEU A 24 10.04 6.36 -0.68
N GLU A 25 11.35 6.11 -0.67
CA GLU A 25 12.35 7.16 -0.41
C GLU A 25 12.34 8.24 -1.49
N ASN A 26 12.07 7.84 -2.74
CA ASN A 26 11.94 8.71 -3.91
C ASN A 26 10.46 9.05 -4.22
N ALA A 27 9.60 9.10 -3.20
CA ALA A 27 8.19 9.42 -3.35
C ALA A 27 8.01 10.73 -4.14
N GLY A 28 7.28 10.65 -5.26
CA GLY A 28 7.04 11.81 -6.13
C GLY A 28 8.00 11.95 -7.33
N GLU A 29 9.08 11.18 -7.40
CA GLU A 29 10.07 11.28 -8.50
C GLU A 29 9.76 10.35 -9.68
N VAL A 30 8.95 9.31 -9.47
CA VAL A 30 8.63 8.27 -10.46
C VAL A 30 7.12 8.13 -10.64
N GLY A 31 6.68 7.98 -11.89
CA GLY A 31 5.26 7.84 -12.26
C GLY A 31 4.76 9.03 -13.08
N GLU A 32 3.44 9.24 -13.10
CA GLU A 32 2.85 10.40 -13.79
C GLU A 32 3.16 11.69 -13.04
N SER A 33 3.50 12.77 -13.75
CA SER A 33 3.87 14.05 -13.13
C SER A 33 2.76 14.66 -12.25
N VAL A 34 1.49 14.34 -12.53
CA VAL A 34 0.33 14.87 -11.79
C VAL A 34 -0.07 13.95 -10.62
N ASP A 35 0.25 12.67 -10.69
CA ASP A 35 -0.09 11.68 -9.67
C ASP A 35 1.00 10.59 -9.58
N PRO A 36 2.19 10.95 -9.08
CA PRO A 36 3.33 10.04 -9.07
C PRO A 36 3.12 8.92 -8.06
N TYR A 37 3.94 7.87 -8.17
CA TYR A 37 4.01 6.82 -7.16
C TYR A 37 4.55 7.38 -5.85
N TRP A 38 3.96 6.90 -4.75
CA TRP A 38 4.22 7.42 -3.42
C TRP A 38 4.62 6.33 -2.43
N ALA A 39 4.00 5.16 -2.54
CA ALA A 39 4.22 4.05 -1.62
C ALA A 39 4.01 2.70 -2.30
N VAL A 40 4.53 1.65 -1.66
CA VAL A 40 4.13 0.25 -1.88
C VAL A 40 3.08 -0.11 -0.84
N LEU A 41 2.00 -0.75 -1.26
CA LEU A 41 0.97 -1.28 -0.38
C LEU A 41 0.85 -2.80 -0.56
N SER A 42 0.79 -3.53 0.55
CA SER A 42 0.37 -4.93 0.57
C SER A 42 -1.15 -4.99 0.60
N CYS A 43 -1.78 -5.57 -0.43
CA CYS A 43 -3.23 -5.67 -0.49
C CYS A 43 -3.80 -6.30 0.80
N PRO A 44 -4.75 -5.67 1.51
CA PRO A 44 -5.29 -6.17 2.77
C PRO A 44 -6.04 -7.50 2.63
N THR A 45 -6.44 -7.88 1.41
CA THR A 45 -7.20 -9.10 1.16
C THR A 45 -6.31 -10.28 0.77
N CYS A 46 -5.26 -10.07 -0.04
CA CYS A 46 -4.47 -11.16 -0.62
C CYS A 46 -2.95 -10.99 -0.47
N GLY A 47 -2.47 -9.91 0.16
CA GLY A 47 -1.04 -9.65 0.37
C GLY A 47 -0.24 -9.31 -0.89
N THR A 48 -0.89 -9.24 -2.06
CA THR A 48 -0.20 -8.84 -3.30
C THR A 48 0.29 -7.40 -3.16
N LEU A 49 1.58 -7.20 -3.41
CA LEU A 49 2.21 -5.90 -3.38
C LEU A 49 1.86 -5.09 -4.64
N GLY A 50 1.57 -3.81 -4.47
CA GLY A 50 1.32 -2.88 -5.56
C GLY A 50 1.82 -1.49 -5.24
N LEU A 51 2.25 -0.76 -6.27
CA LEU A 51 2.52 0.67 -6.15
C LEU A 51 1.21 1.44 -6.06
N ILE A 52 1.18 2.42 -5.16
CA ILE A 52 0.05 3.34 -5.03
C ILE A 52 0.50 4.78 -5.23
N THR A 53 -0.38 5.58 -5.81
CA THR A 53 -0.11 6.97 -6.17
C THR A 53 -0.40 7.94 -5.02
N ARG A 54 0.04 9.19 -5.17
CA ARG A 54 -0.23 10.25 -4.19
C ARG A 54 -1.73 10.43 -3.92
N LYS A 55 -2.58 10.45 -4.95
CA LYS A 55 -4.04 10.58 -4.79
C LYS A 55 -4.66 9.38 -4.11
N GLN A 56 -4.12 8.18 -4.31
CA GLN A 56 -4.57 6.96 -3.63
C GLN A 56 -4.20 6.97 -2.14
N VAL A 57 -2.97 7.38 -1.80
CA VAL A 57 -2.55 7.60 -0.40
C VAL A 57 -3.41 8.65 0.28
N ALA A 58 -3.76 9.73 -0.43
CA ALA A 58 -4.65 10.78 0.08
C ALA A 58 -6.15 10.39 0.12
N GLY A 59 -6.51 9.14 -0.23
CA GLY A 59 -7.89 8.67 -0.22
C GLY A 59 -8.80 9.27 -1.30
N LEU A 60 -8.24 10.02 -2.25
CA LEU A 60 -9.00 10.69 -3.32
C LEU A 60 -9.39 9.73 -4.45
N LEU A 61 -8.62 8.66 -4.63
CA LEU A 61 -8.88 7.60 -5.59
C LEU A 61 -8.85 6.25 -4.89
N ALA A 62 -9.67 5.32 -5.38
CA ALA A 62 -9.64 3.95 -4.88
C ALA A 62 -8.33 3.25 -5.29
N VAL A 63 -7.80 2.45 -4.38
CA VAL A 63 -6.79 1.44 -4.67
C VAL A 63 -7.50 0.20 -5.19
N ILE A 64 -6.98 -0.35 -6.29
CA ILE A 64 -7.45 -1.60 -6.89
C ILE A 64 -6.30 -2.59 -6.78
N CYS A 65 -6.56 -3.78 -6.25
CA CYS A 65 -5.53 -4.82 -6.21
C CYS A 65 -5.09 -5.21 -7.63
N GLY A 66 -3.78 -5.25 -7.87
CA GLY A 66 -3.21 -5.68 -9.15
C GLY A 66 -3.09 -7.21 -9.33
N SER A 67 -3.60 -8.00 -8.38
CA SER A 67 -3.58 -9.46 -8.49
C SER A 67 -4.59 -9.97 -9.50
N GLN A 68 -4.24 -11.02 -10.24
CA GLN A 68 -5.17 -11.67 -11.18
C GLN A 68 -6.32 -12.44 -10.50
N MET A 69 -6.20 -12.69 -9.19
CA MET A 69 -7.16 -13.48 -8.42
C MET A 69 -7.86 -12.68 -7.32
N CYS A 70 -7.57 -11.39 -7.18
CA CYS A 70 -8.15 -10.53 -6.16
C CYS A 70 -8.77 -9.30 -6.81
N SER A 71 -10.07 -9.11 -6.59
CA SER A 71 -10.83 -7.96 -7.08
C SER A 71 -11.04 -6.87 -6.02
N ALA A 72 -10.23 -6.89 -4.94
CA ALA A 72 -10.38 -5.96 -3.84
C ALA A 72 -10.19 -4.50 -4.30
N GLN A 73 -11.13 -3.65 -3.88
CA GLN A 73 -11.09 -2.21 -4.10
C GLN A 73 -11.42 -1.49 -2.80
N TYR A 74 -10.63 -0.50 -2.44
CA TYR A 74 -10.74 0.19 -1.16
C TYR A 74 -10.14 1.59 -1.24
N PHE A 75 -10.48 2.43 -0.27
CA PHE A 75 -9.89 3.74 -0.05
C PHE A 75 -8.98 3.69 1.18
N LEU A 76 -7.94 4.50 1.17
CA LEU A 76 -7.13 4.77 2.35
C LEU A 76 -7.68 6.04 3.01
N ASN A 77 -7.92 5.99 4.31
CA ASN A 77 -8.40 7.11 5.10
C ASN A 77 -7.58 7.17 6.39
N ASP A 78 -6.54 8.01 6.39
CA ASP A 78 -5.54 8.08 7.45
C ASP A 78 -4.95 6.70 7.79
N ASP A 79 -5.30 6.15 8.96
CA ASP A 79 -4.85 4.84 9.45
C ASP A 79 -5.83 3.70 9.12
N GLN A 80 -6.87 3.97 8.32
CA GLN A 80 -7.93 3.02 8.00
C GLN A 80 -7.96 2.63 6.52
N ILE A 81 -8.27 1.36 6.27
CA ILE A 81 -8.62 0.86 4.94
C ILE A 81 -10.12 0.64 4.86
N VAL A 82 -10.79 1.39 3.97
CA VAL A 82 -12.25 1.38 3.84
C VAL A 82 -12.65 0.67 2.53
N PRO A 83 -13.35 -0.48 2.59
CA PRO A 83 -13.82 -1.16 1.38
C PRO A 83 -14.69 -0.23 0.53
N ARG A 84 -14.46 -0.24 -0.79
CA ARG A 84 -15.32 0.48 -1.74
C ARG A 84 -16.67 -0.23 -1.81
N LYS A 85 -17.73 0.42 -1.34
CA LYS A 85 -19.09 -0.13 -1.43
C LYS A 85 -19.52 -0.22 -2.91
N PRO A 86 -20.12 -1.34 -3.35
CA PRO A 86 -20.81 -1.38 -4.63
C PRO A 86 -22.02 -0.42 -4.57
N PHE A 87 -22.27 0.28 -5.67
CA PHE A 87 -23.45 1.12 -5.85
C PHE A 87 -24.69 0.26 -6.10
#